data_AF-A0A6V8DQI3-F1
#
_entry.id   AF-A0A6V8DQI3-F1
#
_cell.length_a   1.000
_cell.length_b   1.000
_cell.length_c   1.000
_cell.angle_alpha   90.00
_cell.angle_beta   90.00
_cell.angle_gamma   90.00
#
_symmetry.space_group_name_H-M   'P 1'
#
loop_
_entity.id
_entity.type
_entity.pdbx_description
1 polymer ?
#
loop_
_entity_poly.entity_id
_entity_poly.type
_entity_poly.pdbx_seq_one_letter_code
_entity_poly.pdbx_strand_id
1 'polypeptide(L)'
;MFSVRIQEVPLPTTERDIDGLVAWFIETLCLVRKRGEATADLGRAGPVHRLLRDFLFAQPTSSWDAQMLADELALTPASLNHHLARLVESGLVGYTNEGKGWRRYYLRGGSLSNAIEFFTVQTQTIVRQRLALIEQLWTREPLRMALEVAESDTPLLTLGVVEARPIREESNSQLSQWMGDFGLLGERPGKEAHANSISVQLFEVLLSRGAPLSLDEAAELIDGPKARLGRILERFRTSGIVERVARIDRLSISLWTAMLAQHQRRGEDWMLKKGGFQRLLNTKQQSTLLDKMKKGKLKVGDVEQAMKSVKPTEQMLLLNLLGGRLPMGHRMVGERPEEAAKKVTERLDRVLRRMRRVGELVEQLDR
;
A
#
# COMPACT_ATOMS: atom_id res chain seq x y z
N MET A 1 21.83 11.83 0.44
CA MET A 1 20.38 12.11 0.52
C MET A 1 19.71 10.79 0.86
N PHE A 2 18.86 10.78 1.88
CA PHE A 2 18.20 9.55 2.32
C PHE A 2 17.15 9.12 1.29
N SER A 3 17.22 7.86 0.87
CA SER A 3 16.32 7.28 -0.13
C SER A 3 16.27 5.76 0.04
N VAL A 4 15.13 5.24 0.47
CA VAL A 4 14.91 3.80 0.66
C VAL A 4 13.50 3.41 0.25
N ARG A 5 13.33 2.17 -0.22
CA ARG A 5 12.01 1.56 -0.34
C ARG A 5 11.86 0.53 0.76
N ILE A 6 10.75 0.61 1.47
CA ILE A 6 10.41 -0.29 2.58
C ILE A 6 9.23 -1.15 2.13
N GLN A 7 9.36 -2.45 2.26
CA GLN A 7 8.31 -3.42 2.02
C GLN A 7 8.03 -4.21 3.31
N GLU A 8 6.76 -4.40 3.64
CA GLU A 8 6.36 -5.27 4.72
C GLU A 8 6.58 -6.73 4.33
N VAL A 9 7.47 -7.40 5.08
CA VAL A 9 7.74 -8.83 4.96
C VAL A 9 7.32 -9.50 6.27
N PRO A 10 6.68 -10.69 6.23
CA PRO A 10 6.44 -11.49 7.43
C PRO A 10 7.75 -11.78 8.18
N LEU A 11 7.69 -11.98 9.50
CA LEU A 11 8.88 -12.39 10.24
C LEU A 11 9.35 -13.76 9.73
N PRO A 12 10.68 -14.00 9.67
CA PRO A 12 11.21 -15.31 9.30
C PRO A 12 10.77 -16.35 10.33
N THR A 13 10.46 -17.55 9.87
CA THR A 13 10.00 -18.67 10.72
C THR A 13 11.11 -19.24 11.60
N THR A 14 12.36 -19.07 11.19
CA THR A 14 13.53 -19.65 11.87
C THR A 14 14.36 -18.53 12.48
N GLU A 15 14.29 -18.38 13.81
CA GLU A 15 14.99 -17.30 14.53
C GLU A 15 16.52 -17.50 14.61
N ARG A 16 17.05 -18.67 14.21
CA ARG A 16 18.47 -19.04 14.31
C ARG A 16 19.22 -19.12 12.98
N ASP A 17 18.63 -18.65 11.88
CA ASP A 17 19.25 -18.67 10.55
C ASP A 17 19.72 -17.25 10.16
N ILE A 18 21.01 -16.96 10.34
CA ILE A 18 21.61 -15.65 9.99
C ILE A 18 21.36 -15.32 8.51
N ASP A 19 21.42 -16.32 7.61
CA ASP A 19 21.19 -16.10 6.19
C ASP A 19 19.74 -15.68 5.92
N GLY A 20 18.80 -16.27 6.66
CA GLY A 20 17.37 -15.92 6.63
C GLY A 20 17.10 -14.50 7.16
N LEU A 21 17.75 -14.10 8.25
CA LEU A 21 17.61 -12.76 8.82
C LEU A 21 18.21 -11.68 7.89
N VAL A 22 19.36 -11.95 7.28
CA VAL A 22 19.99 -11.04 6.29
C VAL A 22 19.12 -10.93 5.03
N ALA A 23 18.58 -12.06 4.53
CA ALA A 23 17.67 -12.06 3.40
C ALA A 23 16.40 -11.23 3.69
N TRP A 24 15.89 -11.31 4.92
CA TRP A 24 14.75 -10.50 5.36
C TRP A 24 15.03 -8.99 5.29
N PHE A 25 16.23 -8.54 5.70
CA PHE A 25 16.63 -7.12 5.55
C PHE A 25 16.71 -6.70 4.08
N ILE A 26 17.29 -7.55 3.23
CA ILE A 26 17.42 -7.27 1.79
C ILE A 26 16.05 -7.10 1.13
N GLU A 27 15.09 -7.97 1.48
CA GLU A 27 13.74 -7.90 0.94
C GLU A 27 12.98 -6.69 1.49
N THR A 28 13.01 -6.49 2.82
CA THR A 28 12.34 -5.37 3.50
C THR A 28 12.83 -4.02 2.99
N LEU A 29 14.11 -3.86 2.71
CA LEU A 29 14.70 -2.60 2.22
C LEU A 29 14.86 -2.55 0.69
N CYS A 30 14.35 -3.55 -0.03
CA CYS A 30 14.43 -3.65 -1.50
C CYS A 30 15.85 -3.41 -2.06
N LEU A 31 16.89 -3.88 -1.36
CA LEU A 31 18.29 -3.56 -1.68
C LEU A 31 18.70 -4.15 -3.02
N VAL A 32 18.17 -5.32 -3.35
CA VAL A 32 18.37 -6.03 -4.62
C VAL A 32 17.08 -6.00 -5.43
N ARG A 33 17.19 -5.71 -6.73
CA ARG A 33 16.06 -5.84 -7.64
C ARG A 33 15.80 -7.32 -7.91
N LYS A 34 14.58 -7.80 -7.63
CA LYS A 34 14.15 -9.14 -8.06
C LYS A 34 14.19 -9.20 -9.59
N ARG A 35 15.22 -9.82 -10.17
CA ARG A 35 15.15 -10.35 -11.56
C ARG A 35 14.44 -11.71 -11.47
N GLY A 36 13.62 -12.01 -12.47
CA GLY A 36 12.82 -13.25 -12.50
C GLY A 36 13.68 -14.51 -12.40
N GLU A 37 13.00 -15.59 -11.98
CA GLU A 37 13.51 -16.88 -11.49
C GLU A 37 14.42 -16.78 -10.27
N ALA A 38 14.05 -17.54 -9.23
CA ALA A 38 14.82 -17.66 -8.00
C ALA A 38 16.28 -17.98 -8.37
N THR A 39 17.19 -17.05 -8.08
CA THR A 39 18.61 -17.40 -7.97
C THR A 39 18.69 -18.66 -7.11
N ALA A 40 19.45 -19.67 -7.54
CA ALA A 40 19.43 -21.03 -7.00
C ALA A 40 19.46 -21.11 -5.46
N ASP A 41 20.09 -20.12 -4.80
CA ASP A 41 20.22 -20.05 -3.34
C ASP A 41 19.37 -18.95 -2.68
N LEU A 42 18.26 -18.50 -3.30
CA LEU A 42 17.46 -17.36 -2.83
C LEU A 42 18.27 -16.05 -2.66
N GLY A 43 19.42 -15.94 -3.33
CA GLY A 43 20.30 -14.78 -3.25
C GLY A 43 21.25 -14.79 -2.04
N ARG A 44 21.34 -15.91 -1.30
CA ARG A 44 22.25 -16.08 -0.14
C ARG A 44 23.74 -15.97 -0.48
N ALA A 45 24.12 -16.27 -1.72
CA ALA A 45 25.48 -16.05 -2.23
C ALA A 45 25.68 -14.66 -2.88
N GLY A 46 24.67 -13.80 -2.84
CA GLY A 46 24.70 -12.50 -3.52
C GLY A 46 25.66 -11.50 -2.87
N PRO A 47 26.25 -10.58 -3.64
CA PRO A 47 27.10 -9.49 -3.15
C PRO A 47 26.58 -8.74 -1.94
N VAL A 48 25.31 -8.32 -1.97
CA VAL A 48 24.68 -7.55 -0.89
C VAL A 48 24.49 -8.42 0.35
N HIS A 49 24.16 -9.69 0.15
CA HIS A 49 23.97 -10.64 1.25
C HIS A 49 25.30 -10.87 1.99
N ARG A 50 26.35 -11.24 1.26
CA ARG A 50 27.70 -11.40 1.83
C ARG A 50 28.22 -10.12 2.48
N LEU A 51 28.02 -8.96 1.84
CA LEU A 51 28.42 -7.67 2.42
C LEU A 51 27.75 -7.39 3.77
N LEU A 52 26.44 -7.67 3.88
CA LEU A 52 25.72 -7.51 5.14
C LEU A 52 26.15 -8.56 6.17
N ARG A 53 26.16 -9.84 5.79
CA ARG A 53 26.45 -10.96 6.68
C ARG A 53 27.90 -10.98 7.17
N ASP A 54 28.85 -11.03 6.24
CA ASP A 54 30.26 -11.35 6.53
C ASP A 54 31.03 -10.13 7.06
N PHE A 55 30.56 -8.90 6.78
CA PHE A 55 31.30 -7.67 7.08
C PHE A 55 30.55 -6.72 8.00
N LEU A 56 29.35 -6.25 7.59
CA LEU A 56 28.66 -5.18 8.31
C LEU A 56 27.98 -5.65 9.59
N PHE A 57 27.31 -6.80 9.57
CA PHE A 57 26.61 -7.34 10.74
C PHE A 57 27.55 -8.14 11.65
N ALA A 58 28.45 -8.95 11.07
CA ALA A 58 29.43 -9.71 11.83
C ALA A 58 30.46 -8.83 12.57
N GLN A 59 30.82 -7.66 12.03
CA GLN A 59 31.77 -6.74 12.66
C GLN A 59 31.26 -5.29 12.63
N PRO A 60 30.25 -4.96 13.46
CA PRO A 60 29.53 -3.69 13.36
C PRO A 60 30.36 -2.48 13.81
N THR A 61 31.46 -2.69 14.54
CA THR A 61 32.41 -1.66 14.96
C THR A 61 33.56 -1.45 13.97
N SER A 62 33.71 -2.34 12.99
CA SER A 62 34.76 -2.26 11.97
C SER A 62 34.37 -1.32 10.84
N SER A 63 35.39 -0.84 10.12
CA SER A 63 35.19 -0.09 8.88
C SER A 63 35.97 -0.75 7.75
N TRP A 64 35.36 -0.76 6.57
CA TRP A 64 35.82 -1.57 5.45
C TRP A 64 36.18 -0.68 4.26
N ASP A 65 37.36 -0.89 3.71
CA ASP A 65 37.80 -0.20 2.50
C ASP A 65 37.08 -0.75 1.26
N ALA A 66 36.74 0.13 0.32
CA ALA A 66 36.00 -0.25 -0.88
C ALA A 66 36.79 -1.22 -1.78
N GLN A 67 38.10 -1.06 -1.89
CA GLN A 67 38.93 -1.95 -2.71
C GLN A 67 39.01 -3.33 -2.06
N MET A 68 39.25 -3.38 -0.75
CA MET A 68 39.22 -4.64 0.01
C MET A 68 37.89 -5.39 -0.17
N LEU A 69 36.75 -4.70 -0.02
CA LEU A 69 35.43 -5.31 -0.22
C LEU A 69 35.23 -5.81 -1.65
N ALA A 70 35.78 -5.11 -2.65
CA ALA A 70 35.67 -5.52 -4.05
C ALA A 70 36.43 -6.83 -4.30
N ASP A 71 37.62 -6.95 -3.73
CA ASP A 71 38.48 -8.13 -3.86
C ASP A 71 37.84 -9.34 -3.14
N GLU A 72 37.39 -9.18 -1.89
CA GLU A 72 36.77 -10.25 -1.07
C GLU A 72 35.42 -10.76 -1.61
N LEU A 73 34.64 -9.85 -2.22
CA LEU A 73 33.35 -10.19 -2.83
C LEU A 73 33.50 -10.61 -4.29
N ALA A 74 34.71 -10.60 -4.86
CA ALA A 74 35.01 -10.86 -6.26
C ALA A 74 34.16 -9.99 -7.22
N LEU A 75 34.10 -8.68 -6.95
CA LEU A 75 33.32 -7.71 -7.72
C LEU A 75 34.21 -6.64 -8.33
N THR A 76 33.74 -6.09 -9.45
CA THR A 76 34.35 -4.85 -9.96
C THR A 76 34.03 -3.68 -9.02
N PRO A 77 34.94 -2.70 -8.85
CA PRO A 77 34.69 -1.52 -8.03
C PRO A 77 33.41 -0.77 -8.42
N ALA A 78 33.09 -0.72 -9.71
CA ALA A 78 31.86 -0.10 -10.21
C ALA A 78 30.58 -0.82 -9.73
N SER A 79 30.58 -2.16 -9.73
CA SER A 79 29.46 -2.96 -9.26
C SER A 79 29.26 -2.81 -7.75
N LEU A 80 30.36 -2.90 -6.98
CA LEU A 80 30.34 -2.69 -5.54
C LEU A 80 29.81 -1.30 -5.17
N ASN A 81 30.27 -0.25 -5.85
CA ASN A 81 29.82 1.11 -5.63
C ASN A 81 28.30 1.27 -5.81
N HIS A 82 27.68 0.53 -6.74
CA HIS A 82 26.22 0.54 -6.88
C HIS A 82 25.50 -0.01 -5.64
N HIS A 83 26.03 -1.09 -5.05
CA HIS A 83 25.48 -1.69 -3.84
C HIS A 83 25.71 -0.83 -2.60
N LEU A 84 26.92 -0.31 -2.43
CA LEU A 84 27.28 0.58 -1.32
C LEU A 84 26.50 1.89 -1.37
N ALA A 85 26.31 2.49 -2.55
CA ALA A 85 25.50 3.69 -2.70
C ALA A 85 24.08 3.49 -2.18
N ARG A 86 23.42 2.36 -2.52
CA ARG A 86 22.07 2.05 -2.01
C ARG A 86 22.03 1.83 -0.50
N LEU A 87 23.05 1.18 0.06
CA LEU A 87 23.15 0.96 1.51
C LEU A 87 23.42 2.25 2.29
N VAL A 88 24.16 3.18 1.69
CA VAL A 88 24.38 4.51 2.24
C VAL A 88 23.10 5.36 2.12
N GLU A 89 22.42 5.31 0.97
CA GLU A 89 21.14 5.99 0.77
C GLU A 89 20.04 5.46 1.71
N SER A 90 20.08 4.17 2.07
CA SER A 90 19.15 3.61 3.05
C SER A 90 19.38 4.16 4.45
N GLY A 91 20.54 4.75 4.73
CA GLY A 91 20.87 5.33 6.03
C GLY A 91 21.29 4.32 7.09
N LEU A 92 21.45 3.03 6.75
CA LEU A 92 22.06 2.03 7.66
C LEU A 92 23.59 2.10 7.66
N VAL A 93 24.18 2.37 6.49
CA VAL A 93 25.63 2.41 6.30
C VAL A 93 26.11 3.86 6.18
N GLY A 94 27.19 4.19 6.87
CA GLY A 94 27.90 5.45 6.74
C GLY A 94 29.19 5.26 5.97
N TYR A 95 29.83 6.37 5.59
CA TYR A 95 31.19 6.34 5.08
C TYR A 95 32.00 7.53 5.57
N THR A 96 33.32 7.33 5.69
CA THR A 96 34.30 8.41 5.91
C THR A 96 35.10 8.61 4.62
N ASN A 97 35.50 9.86 4.36
CA ASN A 97 36.42 10.17 3.27
C ASN A 97 37.85 10.22 3.86
N GLU A 98 38.74 9.35 3.40
CA GLU A 98 40.13 9.29 3.86
C GLU A 98 41.10 10.09 2.97
N GLY A 99 40.56 10.92 2.07
CA GLY A 99 41.31 11.67 1.06
C GLY A 99 41.52 10.88 -0.25
N LYS A 100 41.91 11.57 -1.31
CA LYS A 100 42.15 11.01 -2.67
C LYS A 100 41.01 10.16 -3.26
N GLY A 101 39.76 10.40 -2.82
CA GLY A 101 38.58 9.66 -3.27
C GLY A 101 38.36 8.31 -2.59
N TRP A 102 39.16 7.98 -1.57
CA TRP A 102 39.03 6.72 -0.83
C TRP A 102 37.95 6.84 0.24
N ARG A 103 37.13 5.80 0.36
CA ARG A 103 36.00 5.73 1.28
C ARG A 103 36.05 4.46 2.09
N ARG A 104 35.93 4.59 3.40
CA ARG A 104 35.65 3.46 4.29
C ARG A 104 34.18 3.45 4.65
N TYR A 105 33.58 2.27 4.62
CA TYR A 105 32.17 2.05 4.90
C TYR A 105 32.01 1.35 6.24
N TYR A 106 31.02 1.76 7.03
CA TYR A 106 30.78 1.24 8.37
C TYR A 106 29.29 1.23 8.70
N LEU A 107 28.90 0.37 9.63
CA LEU A 107 27.54 0.34 10.14
C LEU A 107 27.30 1.52 11.10
N ARG A 108 26.27 2.32 10.86
CA ARG A 108 26.04 3.53 11.67
C ARG A 108 25.71 3.18 13.11
N GLY A 109 26.32 3.88 14.06
CA GLY A 109 26.05 3.69 15.49
C GLY A 109 26.78 2.49 16.13
N GLY A 110 27.66 1.80 15.40
CA GLY A 110 28.55 0.76 15.95
C GLY A 110 27.87 -0.56 16.34
N SER A 111 26.55 -0.68 16.13
CA SER A 111 25.76 -1.89 16.28
C SER A 111 24.59 -1.86 15.30
N LEU A 112 24.01 -3.02 14.98
CA LEU A 112 22.85 -3.11 14.10
C LEU A 112 21.62 -2.50 14.77
N SER A 113 21.44 -2.74 16.06
CA SER A 113 20.38 -2.12 16.85
C SER A 113 20.43 -0.59 16.79
N ASN A 114 21.61 0.03 16.95
CA ASN A 114 21.77 1.47 16.86
C ASN A 114 21.54 1.99 15.43
N ALA A 115 22.02 1.26 14.41
CA ALA A 115 21.77 1.62 13.01
C ALA A 115 20.26 1.66 12.70
N ILE A 116 19.51 0.67 13.21
CA ILE A 116 18.05 0.59 13.05
C ILE A 116 17.34 1.72 13.78
N GLU A 117 17.80 2.16 14.95
CA GLU A 117 17.22 3.32 15.63
C GLU A 117 17.43 4.61 14.83
N PHE A 118 18.64 4.87 14.34
CA PHE A 118 18.88 6.03 13.45
C PHE A 118 18.00 5.95 12.20
N PHE A 119 17.93 4.78 11.57
CA PHE A 119 17.07 4.53 10.42
C PHE A 119 15.60 4.81 10.73
N THR A 120 15.10 4.33 11.88
CA THR A 120 13.71 4.49 12.30
C THR A 120 13.37 5.95 12.47
N VAL A 121 14.18 6.71 13.22
CA VAL A 121 13.95 8.14 13.46
C VAL A 121 13.95 8.93 12.15
N GLN A 122 14.93 8.66 11.27
CA GLN A 122 15.01 9.32 9.96
C GLN A 122 13.79 8.99 9.09
N THR A 123 13.42 7.70 9.01
CA THR A 123 12.29 7.22 8.21
C THR A 123 10.96 7.83 8.66
N GLN A 124 10.67 7.78 9.96
CA GLN A 124 9.44 8.36 10.52
C GLN A 124 9.37 9.87 10.30
N THR A 125 10.50 10.56 10.47
CA THR A 125 10.57 12.01 10.27
C THR A 125 10.28 12.38 8.81
N ILE A 126 10.92 11.69 7.86
CA ILE A 126 10.71 11.94 6.43
C ILE A 126 9.25 11.63 6.06
N VAL A 127 8.72 10.47 6.44
CA VAL A 127 7.33 10.10 6.10
C VAL A 127 6.33 11.12 6.64
N ARG A 128 6.51 11.60 7.88
CA ARG A 128 5.68 12.67 8.46
C ARG A 128 5.74 13.96 7.63
N GLN A 129 6.94 14.42 7.28
CA GLN A 129 7.13 15.60 6.43
C GLN A 129 6.50 15.44 5.05
N ARG A 130 6.63 14.25 4.44
CA ARG A 130 6.06 13.96 3.13
C ARG A 130 4.53 13.93 3.17
N LEU A 131 3.92 13.44 4.25
CA LEU A 131 2.47 13.41 4.40
C LEU A 131 1.86 14.80 4.61
N ALA A 132 2.60 15.76 5.16
CA ALA A 132 2.15 17.15 5.28
C ALA A 132 1.83 17.81 3.92
N LEU A 133 2.48 17.37 2.83
CA LEU A 133 2.11 17.83 1.49
C LEU A 133 0.71 17.35 1.09
N ILE A 134 0.33 16.14 1.46
CA ILE A 134 -0.98 15.57 1.13
C ILE A 134 -2.09 16.33 1.84
N GLU A 135 -1.85 16.75 3.08
CA GLU A 135 -2.76 17.62 3.82
C GLU A 135 -3.06 18.92 3.07
N GLN A 136 -2.06 19.53 2.43
CA GLN A 136 -2.23 20.76 1.64
C GLN A 136 -3.00 20.55 0.33
N LEU A 137 -2.85 19.37 -0.29
CA LEU A 137 -3.50 19.03 -1.56
C LEU A 137 -4.90 18.40 -1.36
N TRP A 138 -5.29 18.14 -0.12
CA TRP A 138 -6.56 17.51 0.21
C TRP A 138 -7.71 18.52 0.13
N THR A 139 -8.53 18.43 -0.91
CA THR A 139 -9.67 19.34 -1.15
C THR A 139 -11.03 18.69 -0.94
N ARG A 140 -11.03 17.40 -0.60
CA ARG A 140 -12.22 16.59 -0.39
C ARG A 140 -13.01 17.00 0.86
N GLU A 141 -14.34 17.06 0.72
CA GLU A 141 -15.26 17.17 1.85
C GLU A 141 -15.34 15.87 2.68
N PRO A 142 -15.47 15.95 4.01
CA PRO A 142 -15.66 14.77 4.85
C PRO A 142 -16.92 14.01 4.46
N LEU A 143 -16.77 12.76 4.04
CA LEU A 143 -17.90 11.86 3.75
C LEU A 143 -17.87 10.68 4.72
N ARG A 144 -18.66 10.76 5.78
CA ARG A 144 -18.90 9.63 6.67
C ARG A 144 -19.85 8.65 5.99
N MET A 145 -19.36 7.44 5.70
CA MET A 145 -20.24 6.38 5.21
C MET A 145 -21.10 5.85 6.35
N ALA A 146 -22.36 5.48 6.04
CA ALA A 146 -23.30 4.94 7.03
C ALA A 146 -22.81 3.61 7.67
N LEU A 147 -21.88 2.93 7.02
CA LEU A 147 -21.15 1.79 7.58
C LEU A 147 -19.74 1.75 6.97
N GLU A 148 -18.72 1.60 7.79
CA GLU A 148 -17.37 1.32 7.30
C GLU A 148 -17.07 -0.16 7.55
N VAL A 149 -17.28 -0.98 6.52
CA VAL A 149 -16.86 -2.38 6.56
C VAL A 149 -15.35 -2.39 6.38
N ALA A 150 -14.64 -2.93 7.38
CA ALA A 150 -13.19 -3.08 7.31
C ALA A 150 -12.80 -3.85 6.04
N GLU A 151 -11.74 -3.36 5.39
CA GLU A 151 -11.17 -4.01 4.22
C GLU A 151 -10.77 -5.45 4.55
N SER A 152 -11.35 -6.44 3.86
CA SER A 152 -11.09 -7.86 4.15
C SER A 152 -9.71 -8.34 3.69
N ASP A 153 -9.04 -7.56 2.84
CA ASP A 153 -7.81 -7.94 2.13
C ASP A 153 -6.87 -6.73 2.00
N THR A 154 -6.35 -6.25 3.13
CA THR A 154 -5.36 -5.17 3.12
C THR A 154 -4.02 -5.69 2.61
N PRO A 155 -3.48 -5.14 1.49
CA PRO A 155 -2.21 -5.61 0.95
C PRO A 155 -1.05 -5.26 1.88
N LEU A 156 0.07 -5.98 1.77
CA LEU A 156 1.32 -5.67 2.49
C LEU A 156 1.83 -4.26 2.15
N LEU A 157 2.43 -3.58 3.14
CA LEU A 157 2.89 -2.20 2.95
C LEU A 157 4.05 -2.17 1.95
N THR A 158 4.03 -1.25 1.00
CA THR A 158 5.20 -0.85 0.20
C THR A 158 5.26 0.67 0.18
N LEU A 159 6.36 1.23 0.64
CA LEU A 159 6.54 2.66 0.83
C LEU A 159 7.90 3.12 0.31
N GLY A 160 7.92 4.17 -0.49
CA GLY A 160 9.15 4.91 -0.77
C GLY A 160 9.36 6.00 0.28
N VAL A 161 10.56 6.10 0.82
CA VAL A 161 10.95 7.10 1.81
C VAL A 161 12.16 7.84 1.29
N VAL A 162 11.91 9.02 0.73
CA VAL A 162 12.91 9.86 0.09
C VAL A 162 12.86 11.24 0.73
N GLU A 163 14.03 11.71 1.15
CA GLU A 163 14.23 13.05 1.68
C GLU A 163 13.75 14.13 0.68
N ALA A 164 13.26 15.25 1.21
CA ALA A 164 12.85 16.37 0.37
C ALA A 164 14.01 16.85 -0.51
N ARG A 165 13.71 17.10 -1.79
CA ARG A 165 14.68 17.50 -2.80
C ARG A 165 14.04 18.44 -3.82
N PRO A 166 14.82 19.24 -4.54
CA PRO A 166 14.32 20.10 -5.61
C PRO A 166 13.47 19.35 -6.64
N ILE A 167 12.56 20.07 -7.30
CA ILE A 167 11.70 19.49 -8.33
C ILE A 167 12.56 19.07 -9.53
N ARG A 168 12.41 17.84 -10.00
CA ARG A 168 13.09 17.35 -11.20
C ARG A 168 12.36 17.81 -12.45
N GLU A 169 13.10 18.21 -13.48
CA GLU A 169 12.55 18.58 -14.80
C GLU A 169 11.64 17.48 -15.38
N GLU A 170 11.98 16.20 -15.17
CA GLU A 170 11.15 15.08 -15.66
C GLU A 170 9.74 15.02 -15.02
N SER A 171 9.63 15.47 -13.77
CA SER A 171 8.40 15.34 -12.99
C SER A 171 7.36 16.42 -13.30
N ASN A 172 7.81 17.62 -13.65
CA ASN A 172 7.01 18.81 -13.96
C ASN A 172 5.95 19.22 -12.90
N SER A 173 5.83 18.51 -11.78
CA SER A 173 4.85 18.76 -10.71
C SER A 173 5.33 18.22 -9.36
N GLN A 174 5.06 18.97 -8.30
CA GLN A 174 5.34 18.58 -6.93
C GLN A 174 4.61 17.29 -6.53
N LEU A 175 3.37 17.10 -6.99
CA LEU A 175 2.58 15.90 -6.71
C LEU A 175 3.18 14.68 -7.41
N SER A 176 3.53 14.79 -8.69
CA SER A 176 4.12 13.66 -9.42
C SER A 176 5.44 13.19 -8.80
N GLN A 177 6.31 14.14 -8.44
CA GLN A 177 7.54 13.82 -7.72
C GLN A 177 7.24 13.16 -6.37
N TRP A 178 6.27 13.68 -5.62
CA TRP A 178 5.83 13.07 -4.38
C TRP A 178 5.37 11.62 -4.57
N MET A 179 4.54 11.37 -5.57
CA MET A 179 4.04 10.03 -5.88
C MET A 179 5.17 9.07 -6.27
N GLY A 180 6.16 9.53 -7.04
CA GLY A 180 7.34 8.74 -7.38
C GLY A 180 8.17 8.39 -6.15
N ASP A 181 8.46 9.39 -5.32
CA ASP A 181 9.22 9.27 -4.08
C ASP A 181 8.53 8.39 -3.04
N PHE A 182 7.20 8.44 -2.96
CA PHE A 182 6.38 7.64 -2.06
C PHE A 182 6.15 6.21 -2.57
N GLY A 183 6.60 5.89 -3.80
CA GLY A 183 6.52 4.56 -4.40
C GLY A 183 5.26 4.28 -5.23
N LEU A 184 4.36 5.26 -5.37
CA LEU A 184 3.07 5.12 -6.07
C LEU A 184 3.24 4.98 -7.59
N LEU A 185 4.35 5.45 -8.16
CA LEU A 185 4.61 5.35 -9.61
C LEU A 185 5.46 4.12 -10.00
N GLY A 186 5.85 3.29 -9.02
CA GLY A 186 6.70 2.11 -9.21
C GLY A 186 8.19 2.45 -9.38
N GLU A 187 9.03 1.44 -9.70
CA GLU A 187 10.49 1.63 -9.74
C GLU A 187 10.99 2.43 -10.94
N ARG A 188 10.30 2.30 -12.07
CA ARG A 188 10.65 2.93 -13.35
C ARG A 188 9.40 3.63 -13.87
N PRO A 189 9.09 4.81 -13.32
CA PRO A 189 7.85 5.49 -13.64
C PRO A 189 7.78 5.89 -15.13
N GLY A 190 8.92 6.23 -15.74
CA GLY A 190 8.94 6.65 -17.15
C GLY A 190 7.92 7.76 -17.39
N LYS A 191 6.99 7.55 -18.32
CA LYS A 191 5.91 8.50 -18.62
C LYS A 191 4.94 8.74 -17.45
N GLU A 192 4.84 7.83 -16.49
CA GLU A 192 4.01 8.03 -15.29
C GLU A 192 4.54 9.13 -14.38
N ALA A 193 5.83 9.52 -14.52
CA ALA A 193 6.41 10.63 -13.79
C ALA A 193 5.96 12.01 -14.30
N HIS A 194 5.27 12.11 -15.43
CA HIS A 194 4.79 13.40 -15.90
C HIS A 194 3.56 13.86 -15.11
N ALA A 195 3.43 15.17 -14.91
CA ALA A 195 2.31 15.79 -14.19
C ALA A 195 0.92 15.43 -14.75
N ASN A 196 0.81 15.18 -16.05
CA ASN A 196 -0.44 14.82 -16.73
C ASN A 196 -0.62 13.31 -16.92
N SER A 197 0.14 12.48 -16.20
CA SER A 197 0.00 11.03 -16.31
C SER A 197 -1.33 10.54 -15.72
N ILE A 198 -1.79 9.39 -16.22
CA ILE A 198 -3.00 8.72 -15.71
C ILE A 198 -2.89 8.47 -14.20
N SER A 199 -1.69 8.12 -13.70
CA SER A 199 -1.49 7.91 -12.26
C SER A 199 -1.73 9.20 -11.46
N VAL A 200 -1.17 10.33 -11.91
CA VAL A 200 -1.29 11.62 -11.22
C VAL A 200 -2.74 12.09 -11.23
N GLN A 201 -3.39 12.09 -12.40
CA GLN A 201 -4.80 12.46 -12.54
C GLN A 201 -5.72 11.59 -11.66
N LEU A 202 -5.46 10.27 -11.62
CA LEU A 202 -6.23 9.36 -10.77
C LEU A 202 -6.07 9.68 -9.28
N PHE A 203 -4.86 10.05 -8.86
CA PHE A 203 -4.60 10.41 -7.47
C PHE A 203 -5.22 11.77 -7.10
N GLU A 204 -5.22 12.76 -8.01
CA GLU A 204 -5.92 14.04 -7.85
C GLU A 204 -7.43 13.84 -7.67
N VAL A 205 -8.03 12.91 -8.43
CA VAL A 205 -9.44 12.53 -8.24
C VAL A 205 -9.66 11.97 -6.83
N LEU A 206 -8.76 11.13 -6.31
CA LEU A 206 -8.89 10.58 -4.95
C LEU A 206 -8.74 11.66 -3.86
N LEU A 207 -7.87 12.66 -4.07
CA LEU A 207 -7.65 13.78 -3.13
C LEU A 207 -8.84 14.76 -3.05
N SER A 208 -9.63 14.85 -4.13
CA SER A 208 -10.77 15.76 -4.24
C SER A 208 -12.12 15.07 -4.01
N ARG A 209 -12.22 13.76 -4.22
CA ARG A 209 -13.49 13.02 -4.17
C ARG A 209 -13.69 12.29 -2.84
N GLY A 210 -14.79 12.60 -2.15
CA GLY A 210 -15.22 11.89 -0.93
C GLY A 210 -15.77 10.49 -1.18
N ALA A 211 -16.60 10.34 -2.20
CA ALA A 211 -17.23 9.06 -2.53
C ALA A 211 -16.23 8.06 -3.12
N PRO A 212 -16.29 6.77 -2.76
CA PRO A 212 -15.36 5.78 -3.30
C PRO A 212 -15.45 5.69 -4.82
N LEU A 213 -14.31 5.73 -5.50
CA LEU A 213 -14.20 5.73 -6.95
C LEU A 213 -14.29 4.29 -7.48
N SER A 214 -15.27 4.01 -8.35
CA SER A 214 -15.33 2.72 -9.04
C SER A 214 -14.43 2.71 -10.28
N LEU A 215 -14.09 1.52 -10.79
CA LEU A 215 -13.30 1.40 -12.03
C LEU A 215 -14.03 1.94 -13.26
N ASP A 216 -15.35 1.86 -13.28
CA ASP A 216 -16.17 2.38 -14.37
C ASP A 216 -16.13 3.91 -14.39
N GLU A 217 -16.39 4.54 -13.23
CA GLU A 217 -16.29 6.01 -13.07
C GLU A 217 -14.85 6.51 -13.34
N ALA A 218 -13.83 5.77 -12.89
CA ALA A 218 -12.44 6.14 -13.15
C ALA A 218 -12.10 6.13 -14.65
N ALA A 219 -12.62 5.13 -15.39
CA ALA A 219 -12.42 5.04 -16.83
C ALA A 219 -13.12 6.16 -17.59
N GLU A 220 -14.30 6.58 -17.13
CA GLU A 220 -15.03 7.72 -17.70
C GLU A 220 -14.34 9.06 -17.41
N LEU A 221 -13.78 9.25 -16.21
CA LEU A 221 -13.17 10.53 -15.82
C LEU A 221 -11.78 10.77 -16.44
N ILE A 222 -10.98 9.72 -16.61
CA ILE A 222 -9.54 9.83 -16.95
C ILE A 222 -9.23 9.30 -18.35
N ASP A 223 -10.23 8.73 -19.04
CA ASP A 223 -10.09 8.10 -20.36
C ASP A 223 -8.95 7.06 -20.39
N GLY A 224 -9.09 6.03 -19.54
CA GLY A 224 -8.06 5.02 -19.31
C GLY A 224 -8.60 3.58 -19.38
N PRO A 225 -7.80 2.60 -19.84
CA PRO A 225 -8.21 1.20 -19.79
C PRO A 225 -8.45 0.72 -18.35
N LYS A 226 -9.63 0.16 -18.07
CA LYS A 226 -10.02 -0.32 -16.72
C LYS A 226 -8.97 -1.24 -16.06
N ALA A 227 -8.37 -2.14 -16.83
CA ALA A 227 -7.33 -3.06 -16.34
C ALA A 227 -6.03 -2.32 -15.93
N ARG A 228 -5.72 -1.18 -16.55
CA ARG A 228 -4.58 -0.33 -16.16
C ARG A 228 -4.91 0.47 -14.90
N LEU A 229 -6.08 1.12 -14.86
CA LEU A 229 -6.56 1.88 -13.71
C LEU A 229 -6.63 1.01 -12.45
N GLY A 230 -7.17 -0.21 -12.57
CA GLY A 230 -7.20 -1.18 -11.48
C GLY A 230 -5.80 -1.49 -10.93
N ARG A 231 -4.82 -1.75 -11.80
CA ARG A 231 -3.43 -2.00 -11.36
C ARG A 231 -2.78 -0.78 -10.67
N ILE A 232 -3.10 0.43 -11.11
CA ILE A 232 -2.61 1.67 -10.48
C ILE A 232 -3.22 1.82 -9.08
N LEU A 233 -4.54 1.64 -8.95
CA LEU A 233 -5.23 1.74 -7.66
C LEU A 233 -4.75 0.68 -6.66
N GLU A 234 -4.50 -0.55 -7.11
CA GLU A 234 -3.91 -1.59 -6.25
C GLU A 234 -2.52 -1.20 -5.75
N ARG A 235 -1.71 -0.57 -6.61
CA ARG A 235 -0.41 -0.03 -6.18
C ARG A 235 -0.58 1.07 -5.13
N PHE A 236 -1.54 1.97 -5.30
CA PHE A 236 -1.82 3.00 -4.30
C PHE A 236 -2.23 2.37 -2.96
N ARG A 237 -3.03 1.29 -2.97
CA ARG A 237 -3.39 0.54 -1.76
C ARG A 237 -2.17 -0.02 -1.01
N THR A 238 -1.13 -0.45 -1.71
CA THR A 238 0.09 -0.96 -1.06
C THR A 238 0.80 0.09 -0.20
N SER A 239 0.68 1.39 -0.52
CA SER A 239 1.25 2.47 0.32
C SER A 239 0.51 2.69 1.64
N GLY A 240 -0.71 2.16 1.75
CA GLY A 240 -1.58 2.38 2.90
C GLY A 240 -2.29 3.74 2.95
N ILE A 241 -2.13 4.59 1.93
CA ILE A 241 -2.84 5.89 1.86
C ILE A 241 -4.19 5.79 1.13
N VAL A 242 -4.40 4.72 0.36
CA VAL A 242 -5.65 4.40 -0.34
C VAL A 242 -6.19 3.08 0.19
N GLU A 243 -7.51 2.98 0.33
CA GLU A 243 -8.22 1.76 0.72
C GLU A 243 -9.28 1.39 -0.31
N ARG A 244 -9.61 0.10 -0.32
CA ARG A 244 -10.79 -0.40 -1.03
C ARG A 244 -11.94 -0.55 -0.04
N VAL A 245 -13.05 0.11 -0.35
CA VAL A 245 -14.26 0.11 0.48
C VAL A 245 -15.48 -0.27 -0.32
N ALA A 246 -16.46 -0.83 0.37
CA ALA A 246 -17.72 -1.21 -0.23
C ALA A 246 -18.56 0.05 -0.53
N ARG A 247 -19.13 0.13 -1.73
CA ARG A 247 -19.95 1.26 -2.20
C ARG A 247 -21.35 1.25 -1.60
N ILE A 248 -21.47 1.62 -0.33
CA ILE A 248 -22.78 1.62 0.36
C ILE A 248 -23.74 2.62 -0.29
N ASP A 249 -23.23 3.68 -0.90
CA ASP A 249 -23.99 4.61 -1.73
C ASP A 249 -24.71 3.93 -2.91
N ARG A 250 -24.25 2.76 -3.35
CA ARG A 250 -24.87 1.96 -4.43
C ARG A 250 -25.79 0.86 -3.92
N LEU A 251 -26.00 0.73 -2.60
CA LEU A 251 -26.75 -0.39 -2.01
C LEU A 251 -28.18 -0.47 -2.53
N SER A 252 -28.88 0.66 -2.65
CA SER A 252 -30.24 0.72 -3.20
C SER A 252 -30.31 0.23 -4.65
N ILE A 253 -29.33 0.57 -5.48
CA ILE A 253 -29.25 0.12 -6.88
C ILE A 253 -28.94 -1.38 -6.93
N SER A 254 -27.97 -1.85 -6.15
CA SER A 254 -27.63 -3.28 -6.10
C SER A 254 -28.79 -4.15 -5.61
N LEU A 255 -29.52 -3.69 -4.59
CA LEU A 255 -30.73 -4.35 -4.11
C LEU A 255 -31.81 -4.36 -5.18
N TRP A 256 -32.07 -3.23 -5.84
CA TRP A 256 -33.04 -3.13 -6.92
C TRP A 256 -32.74 -4.14 -8.05
N THR A 257 -31.50 -4.19 -8.53
CA THR A 257 -31.09 -5.14 -9.58
C THR A 257 -31.27 -6.58 -9.12
N ALA A 258 -30.84 -6.91 -7.90
CA ALA A 258 -30.96 -8.26 -7.36
C ALA A 258 -32.43 -8.68 -7.16
N MET A 259 -33.27 -7.76 -6.66
CA MET A 259 -34.70 -7.98 -6.47
C MET A 259 -35.40 -8.28 -7.79
N LEU A 260 -35.17 -7.46 -8.82
CA LEU A 260 -35.75 -7.70 -10.15
C LEU A 260 -35.31 -9.04 -10.74
N ALA A 261 -34.00 -9.33 -10.70
CA ALA A 261 -33.46 -10.55 -11.26
C ALA A 261 -34.01 -11.81 -10.56
N GLN A 262 -34.10 -11.80 -9.23
CA GLN A 262 -34.62 -12.95 -8.48
C GLN A 262 -36.13 -13.07 -8.60
N HIS A 263 -36.88 -11.97 -8.57
CA HIS A 263 -38.33 -11.99 -8.78
C HIS A 263 -38.68 -12.59 -10.15
N GLN A 264 -37.99 -12.17 -11.22
CA GLN A 264 -38.22 -12.70 -12.56
C GLN A 264 -37.88 -14.20 -12.68
N ARG A 265 -36.83 -14.66 -11.97
CA ARG A 265 -36.36 -16.05 -12.07
C ARG A 265 -37.09 -17.03 -11.14
N ARG A 266 -37.55 -16.57 -9.97
CA ARG A 266 -37.98 -17.45 -8.87
C ARG A 266 -39.34 -17.11 -8.28
N GLY A 267 -39.92 -15.96 -8.64
CA GLY A 267 -41.26 -15.54 -8.20
C GLY A 267 -41.34 -15.03 -6.76
N GLU A 268 -42.54 -14.57 -6.41
CA GLU A 268 -42.86 -13.88 -5.15
C GLU A 268 -42.64 -14.78 -3.91
N ASP A 269 -43.08 -16.04 -3.96
CA ASP A 269 -42.95 -16.98 -2.84
C ASP A 269 -41.50 -17.22 -2.43
N TRP A 270 -40.59 -17.27 -3.42
CA TRP A 270 -39.17 -17.42 -3.15
C TRP A 270 -38.60 -16.18 -2.49
N MET A 271 -38.97 -14.97 -2.97
CA MET A 271 -38.54 -13.69 -2.41
C MET A 271 -38.93 -13.56 -0.92
N LEU A 272 -40.18 -13.92 -0.60
CA LEU A 272 -40.70 -13.92 0.77
C LEU A 272 -39.91 -14.86 1.68
N LYS A 273 -39.70 -16.13 1.26
CA LYS A 273 -39.11 -17.18 2.11
C LYS A 273 -37.57 -17.17 2.09
N LYS A 274 -36.99 -17.50 0.95
CA LYS A 274 -35.54 -17.70 0.78
C LYS A 274 -34.81 -16.39 0.47
N GLY A 275 -35.48 -15.43 -0.19
CA GLY A 275 -34.95 -14.11 -0.50
C GLY A 275 -34.90 -13.14 0.68
N GLY A 276 -35.34 -13.55 1.88
CA GLY A 276 -35.15 -12.80 3.11
C GLY A 276 -36.18 -11.70 3.39
N PHE A 277 -37.17 -11.48 2.52
CA PHE A 277 -38.17 -10.41 2.68
C PHE A 277 -38.97 -10.56 3.97
N GLN A 278 -39.42 -11.79 4.32
CA GLN A 278 -40.16 -12.00 5.56
C GLN A 278 -39.33 -11.77 6.83
N ARG A 279 -38.01 -11.91 6.73
CA ARG A 279 -37.11 -11.82 7.90
C ARG A 279 -36.65 -10.39 8.16
N LEU A 280 -36.43 -9.61 7.10
CA LEU A 280 -35.73 -8.33 7.17
C LEU A 280 -36.63 -7.12 6.88
N LEU A 281 -37.80 -7.34 6.27
CA LEU A 281 -38.73 -6.27 5.91
C LEU A 281 -40.05 -6.44 6.65
N ASN A 282 -40.73 -5.34 6.96
CA ASN A 282 -42.09 -5.36 7.49
C ASN A 282 -43.12 -5.62 6.39
N THR A 283 -44.34 -6.02 6.77
CA THR A 283 -45.41 -6.39 5.83
C THR A 283 -45.72 -5.30 4.80
N LYS A 284 -45.64 -4.02 5.20
CA LYS A 284 -45.90 -2.87 4.30
C LYS A 284 -44.79 -2.71 3.25
N GLN A 285 -43.53 -2.87 3.65
CA GLN A 285 -42.39 -2.86 2.73
C GLN A 285 -42.48 -4.03 1.74
N GLN A 286 -42.77 -5.23 2.25
CA GLN A 286 -42.93 -6.44 1.43
C GLN A 286 -44.02 -6.26 0.37
N SER A 287 -45.23 -5.85 0.77
CA SER A 287 -46.36 -5.68 -0.15
C SER A 287 -46.08 -4.62 -1.20
N THR A 288 -45.47 -3.49 -0.80
CA THR A 288 -45.15 -2.39 -1.70
C THR A 288 -44.12 -2.79 -2.75
N LEU A 289 -43.05 -3.48 -2.36
CA LEU A 289 -42.00 -3.91 -3.27
C LEU A 289 -42.50 -5.01 -4.22
N LEU A 290 -43.22 -6.01 -3.71
CA LEU A 290 -43.75 -7.11 -4.51
C LEU A 290 -44.79 -6.62 -5.54
N ASP A 291 -45.74 -5.77 -5.15
CA ASP A 291 -46.75 -5.23 -6.07
C ASP A 291 -46.10 -4.41 -7.20
N LYS A 292 -45.08 -3.59 -6.87
CA LYS A 292 -44.33 -2.83 -7.88
C LYS A 292 -43.50 -3.71 -8.80
N MET A 293 -42.88 -4.79 -8.29
CA MET A 293 -42.15 -5.77 -9.10
C MET A 293 -43.09 -6.53 -10.03
N LYS A 294 -44.24 -6.99 -9.53
CA LYS A 294 -45.29 -7.66 -10.31
C LYS A 294 -45.78 -6.81 -11.47
N LYS A 295 -45.95 -5.50 -11.23
CA LYS A 295 -46.35 -4.52 -12.26
C LYS A 295 -45.20 -4.08 -13.17
N GLY A 296 -43.96 -4.51 -12.94
CA GLY A 296 -42.79 -4.09 -13.70
C GLY A 296 -42.43 -2.60 -13.52
N LYS A 297 -42.88 -1.96 -12.43
CA LYS A 297 -42.75 -0.51 -12.19
C LYS A 297 -41.80 -0.16 -11.05
N LEU A 298 -41.11 -1.15 -10.46
CA LEU A 298 -40.16 -0.90 -9.37
C LEU A 298 -38.99 -0.05 -9.87
N LYS A 299 -38.74 1.09 -9.24
CA LYS A 299 -37.59 1.97 -9.48
C LYS A 299 -36.59 1.91 -8.32
N VAL A 300 -35.37 2.38 -8.55
CA VAL A 300 -34.32 2.48 -7.51
C VAL A 300 -34.80 3.33 -6.31
N GLY A 301 -35.45 4.47 -6.56
CA GLY A 301 -35.97 5.33 -5.49
C GLY A 301 -37.05 4.68 -4.62
N ASP A 302 -37.78 3.69 -5.16
CA ASP A 302 -38.75 2.91 -4.37
C ASP A 302 -38.04 2.00 -3.37
N VAL A 303 -36.94 1.37 -3.80
CA VAL A 303 -36.10 0.54 -2.96
C VAL A 303 -35.41 1.39 -1.90
N GLU A 304 -34.84 2.53 -2.28
CA GLU A 304 -34.24 3.47 -1.34
C GLU A 304 -35.23 3.89 -0.25
N GLN A 305 -36.44 4.32 -0.63
CA GLN A 305 -37.48 4.70 0.32
C GLN A 305 -37.91 3.53 1.21
N ALA A 306 -38.04 2.32 0.66
CA ALA A 306 -38.38 1.13 1.43
C ALA A 306 -37.28 0.75 2.42
N MET A 307 -36.00 0.95 2.06
CA MET A 307 -34.85 0.59 2.88
C MET A 307 -34.45 1.65 3.91
N LYS A 308 -35.00 2.87 3.86
CA LYS A 308 -34.66 3.97 4.81
C LYS A 308 -34.72 3.57 6.29
N SER A 309 -35.66 2.71 6.67
CA SER A 309 -35.82 2.26 8.06
C SER A 309 -35.08 0.95 8.39
N VAL A 310 -34.35 0.37 7.43
CA VAL A 310 -33.61 -0.89 7.57
C VAL A 310 -32.13 -0.56 7.74
N LYS A 311 -31.45 -1.18 8.71
CA LYS A 311 -30.04 -0.86 8.97
C LYS A 311 -29.16 -1.29 7.77
N PRO A 312 -28.05 -0.59 7.46
CA PRO A 312 -27.20 -0.97 6.32
C PRO A 312 -26.66 -2.41 6.40
N THR A 313 -26.42 -2.94 7.61
CA THR A 313 -26.03 -4.35 7.82
C THR A 313 -27.12 -5.34 7.39
N GLU A 314 -28.38 -5.04 7.69
CA GLU A 314 -29.54 -5.85 7.29
C GLU A 314 -29.80 -5.74 5.78
N GLN A 315 -29.62 -4.55 5.21
CA GLN A 315 -29.68 -4.34 3.76
C GLN A 315 -28.59 -5.14 3.02
N MET A 316 -27.36 -5.19 3.56
CA MET A 316 -26.30 -6.04 3.03
C MET A 316 -26.63 -7.54 3.15
N LEU A 317 -27.20 -7.96 4.28
CA LEU A 317 -27.67 -9.34 4.45
C LEU A 317 -28.75 -9.68 3.43
N LEU A 318 -29.71 -8.78 3.21
CA LEU A 318 -30.75 -8.93 2.19
C LEU A 318 -30.13 -9.06 0.80
N LEU A 319 -29.16 -8.22 0.45
CA LEU A 319 -28.45 -8.30 -0.81
C LEU A 319 -27.76 -9.66 -0.99
N ASN A 320 -27.10 -10.16 0.04
CA ASN A 320 -26.45 -11.47 0.03
C ASN A 320 -27.46 -12.62 -0.13
N LEU A 321 -28.61 -12.57 0.54
CA LEU A 321 -29.70 -13.56 0.40
C LEU A 321 -30.30 -13.56 -1.02
N LEU A 322 -30.33 -12.39 -1.67
CA LEU A 322 -30.73 -12.24 -3.07
C LEU A 322 -29.62 -12.64 -4.07
N GLY A 323 -28.45 -13.05 -3.58
CA GLY A 323 -27.30 -13.43 -4.39
C GLY A 323 -26.58 -12.25 -5.05
N GLY A 324 -26.86 -11.02 -4.61
CA GLY A 324 -26.15 -9.82 -5.06
C GLY A 324 -24.84 -9.62 -4.31
N ARG A 325 -23.99 -8.73 -4.83
CA ARG A 325 -22.77 -8.26 -4.18
C ARG A 325 -22.66 -6.76 -4.35
N LEU A 326 -22.16 -6.09 -3.31
CA LEU A 326 -21.93 -4.65 -3.36
C LEU A 326 -20.65 -4.39 -4.18
N PRO A 327 -20.66 -3.45 -5.14
CA PRO A 327 -19.44 -3.07 -5.83
C PRO A 327 -18.43 -2.46 -4.84
N MET A 328 -17.16 -2.65 -5.15
CA MET A 328 -16.06 -2.04 -4.41
C MET A 328 -15.59 -0.79 -5.14
N GLY A 329 -15.15 0.20 -4.36
CA GLY A 329 -14.48 1.39 -4.88
C GLY A 329 -13.23 1.70 -4.08
N HIS A 330 -12.46 2.66 -4.57
CA HIS A 330 -11.21 3.10 -3.97
C HIS A 330 -11.34 4.54 -3.48
N ARG A 331 -10.80 4.85 -2.30
CA ARG A 331 -10.75 6.21 -1.76
C ARG A 331 -9.47 6.41 -0.95
N MET A 332 -9.13 7.66 -0.68
CA MET A 332 -8.15 7.97 0.37
C MET A 332 -8.64 7.43 1.71
N VAL A 333 -7.73 6.86 2.49
CA VAL A 333 -8.01 6.28 3.81
C VAL A 333 -8.50 7.34 4.79
N GLY A 334 -9.52 6.98 5.57
CA GLY A 334 -10.07 7.84 6.62
C GLY A 334 -10.86 9.02 6.06
N GLU A 335 -11.45 9.82 6.94
CA GLU A 335 -12.28 10.98 6.58
C GLU A 335 -11.43 12.22 6.26
N ARG A 336 -10.26 12.33 6.92
CA ARG A 336 -9.38 13.51 6.93
C ARG A 336 -7.91 13.15 6.64
N PRO A 337 -7.09 14.09 6.16
CA PRO A 337 -5.68 13.83 5.86
C PRO A 337 -4.87 13.31 7.07
N GLU A 338 -5.21 13.73 8.29
CA GLU A 338 -4.51 13.28 9.51
C GLU A 338 -4.77 11.79 9.80
N GLU A 339 -5.96 11.28 9.45
CA GLU A 339 -6.30 9.86 9.58
C GLU A 339 -5.53 9.01 8.57
N ALA A 340 -5.41 9.49 7.32
CA ALA A 340 -4.57 8.86 6.31
C ALA A 340 -3.10 8.82 6.76
N ALA A 341 -2.59 9.94 7.28
CA ALA A 341 -1.23 10.04 7.78
C ALA A 341 -0.99 9.10 8.97
N LYS A 342 -1.94 9.03 9.90
CA LYS A 342 -1.91 8.09 11.03
C LYS A 342 -1.88 6.65 10.55
N LYS A 343 -2.73 6.27 9.59
CA LYS A 343 -2.76 4.90 9.06
C LYS A 343 -1.43 4.49 8.43
N VAL A 344 -0.87 5.34 7.57
CA VAL A 344 0.44 5.07 6.95
C VAL A 344 1.51 4.92 8.02
N THR A 345 1.54 5.82 9.00
CA THR A 345 2.49 5.78 10.11
C THR A 345 2.37 4.51 10.95
N GLU A 346 1.15 4.11 11.34
CA GLU A 346 0.91 2.88 12.10
C GLU A 346 1.39 1.63 11.35
N ARG A 347 1.18 1.59 10.04
CA ARG A 347 1.64 0.48 9.20
C ARG A 347 3.16 0.46 9.10
N LEU A 348 3.79 1.62 8.90
CA LEU A 348 5.24 1.77 8.90
C LEU A 348 5.85 1.33 10.24
N ASP A 349 5.26 1.73 11.37
CA ASP A 349 5.72 1.37 12.70
C ASP A 349 5.66 -0.14 12.96
N ARG A 350 4.73 -0.87 12.32
CA ARG A 350 4.74 -2.34 12.35
C ARG A 350 5.96 -2.91 11.64
N VAL A 351 6.34 -2.37 10.48
CA VAL A 351 7.54 -2.81 9.75
C VAL A 351 8.80 -2.48 10.52
N LEU A 352 8.91 -1.27 11.07
CA LEU A 352 10.07 -0.83 11.86
C LEU A 352 10.22 -1.64 13.16
N ARG A 353 9.12 -2.01 13.83
CA ARG A 353 9.16 -2.93 14.98
C ARG A 353 9.67 -4.33 14.60
N ARG A 354 9.25 -4.86 13.45
CA ARG A 354 9.80 -6.13 12.94
C ARG A 354 11.28 -6.00 12.63
N MET A 355 11.71 -4.88 12.05
CA MET A 355 13.11 -4.61 11.73
C MET A 355 13.98 -4.61 13.00
N ARG A 356 13.53 -3.96 14.09
CA ARG A 356 14.19 -4.05 15.40
C ARG A 356 14.32 -5.48 15.90
N ARG A 357 13.22 -6.24 15.89
CA ARG A 357 13.22 -7.65 16.32
C ARG A 357 14.21 -8.50 15.51
N VAL A 358 14.27 -8.33 14.19
CA VAL A 358 15.21 -9.06 13.34
C VAL A 358 16.65 -8.61 13.62
N GLY A 359 16.89 -7.31 13.86
CA GLY A 359 18.20 -6.80 14.26
C GLY A 359 18.70 -7.39 15.57
N GLU A 360 17.84 -7.47 16.60
CA GLU A 360 18.15 -8.13 17.87
C GLU A 360 18.51 -9.61 17.69
N LEU A 361 17.78 -10.32 16.83
CA LEU A 361 18.04 -11.73 16.53
C LEU A 361 19.40 -11.93 15.85
N VAL A 362 19.79 -11.04 14.93
CA VAL A 362 21.12 -11.06 14.30
C VAL A 362 22.21 -10.91 15.35
N GLU A 363 22.11 -9.89 16.21
CA GLU A 363 23.11 -9.62 17.25
C GLU A 363 23.19 -10.71 18.33
N GLN A 364 22.11 -11.48 18.53
CA GLN A 364 22.09 -12.62 19.46
C GLN A 364 22.79 -13.87 18.92
N LEU A 365 22.90 -14.02 17.59
CA LEU A 365 23.58 -15.16 16.97
C LEU A 365 25.10 -14.98 16.89
N ASP A 366 25.56 -13.73 16.89
CA ASP A 366 26.99 -13.38 16.89
C ASP A 366 27.62 -13.37 18.31
N ARG A 367 26.79 -13.56 19.36
CA ARG A 367 27.23 -13.74 20.76
C ARG A 367 27.22 -15.21 21.15
#